data_AF-A0A3D1RPN8-F1
#
_entry.id   AF-A0A3D1RPN8-F1
#
_cell.length_a   1.000
_cell.length_b   1.000
_cell.length_c   1.000
_cell.angle_alpha   90.00
_cell.angle_beta   90.00
_cell.angle_gamma   90.00
#
_symmetry.space_group_name_H-M   'P 1'
#
loop_
_entity.id
_entity.type
_entity.pdbx_description
1 polymer ?
#
loop_
_entity_poly.entity_id
_entity_poly.type
_entity_poly.pdbx_seq_one_letter_code
_entity_poly.pdbx_strand_id
1 'polypeptide(L)'
;MEKESADYLLLPSSVIGTEAWEDIQKRENTIGPDHLLNEIIDKKIWSNAELVWVLKRMIFYYGKKDELLQRTPTDRLFNNMVDVLRSFFLVFDRLDPNLDDNIRSYICSKMTDATWGMTSRTREYLHKFDK
;
A
#
# COMPACT_ATOMS: atom_id res chain seq x y z
N MET A 1 28.32 16.00 3.63
CA MET A 1 27.69 16.05 2.29
C MET A 1 26.23 15.74 2.51
N GLU A 2 25.44 16.78 2.79
CA GLU A 2 24.00 16.66 3.01
C GLU A 2 23.36 16.18 1.70
N LYS A 3 22.75 14.99 1.71
CA LYS A 3 21.87 14.58 0.64
C LYS A 3 20.57 15.34 0.85
N GLU A 4 20.38 16.43 0.12
CA GLU A 4 19.06 17.07 -0.05
C GLU A 4 18.08 16.00 -0.54
N SER A 5 17.22 15.54 0.36
CA SER A 5 16.07 14.71 0.03
C SER A 5 15.15 15.57 -0.82
N ALA A 6 15.09 15.28 -2.12
CA ALA A 6 14.20 15.97 -3.05
C ALA A 6 12.75 15.90 -2.54
N ASP A 7 12.22 17.06 -2.17
CA ASP A 7 10.84 17.31 -1.77
C ASP A 7 9.91 17.09 -2.98
N TYR A 8 9.69 15.84 -3.37
CA TYR A 8 8.81 15.53 -4.50
C TYR A 8 7.33 15.79 -4.19
N LEU A 9 6.96 16.09 -2.94
CA LEU A 9 5.57 16.22 -2.48
C LEU A 9 5.30 17.25 -1.36
N LEU A 10 6.22 18.17 -1.01
CA LEU A 10 6.07 19.07 0.18
C LEU A 10 5.76 18.31 1.49
N LEU A 11 6.10 17.02 1.55
CA LEU A 11 5.89 16.18 2.72
C LEU A 11 7.16 16.24 3.58
N PRO A 12 7.10 16.82 4.80
CA PRO A 12 8.27 16.89 5.67
C PRO A 12 8.80 15.47 5.93
N SER A 13 10.06 15.21 5.59
CA SER A 13 10.76 13.92 5.73
C SER A 13 10.01 12.71 5.13
N SER A 14 10.08 12.54 3.81
CA SER A 14 9.59 11.32 3.15
C SER A 14 10.46 10.11 3.48
N VAL A 15 9.85 8.92 3.59
CA VAL A 15 10.57 7.64 3.72
C VAL A 15 11.30 7.29 2.41
N ILE A 16 10.91 7.89 1.29
CA ILE A 16 11.53 7.66 -0.02
C ILE A 16 12.99 8.12 0.03
N GLY A 17 13.90 7.23 -0.36
CA GLY A 17 15.35 7.50 -0.35
C GLY A 17 16.04 7.26 1.00
N THR A 18 15.30 6.82 2.02
CA THR A 18 15.90 6.29 3.26
C THR A 18 16.40 4.86 3.08
N GLU A 19 17.27 4.39 3.97
CA GLU A 19 17.77 3.00 3.97
C GLU A 19 16.61 1.98 4.02
N ALA A 20 15.60 2.23 4.85
CA ALA A 20 14.41 1.38 4.93
C ALA A 20 13.65 1.28 3.59
N TRP A 21 13.67 2.34 2.78
CA TRP A 21 13.08 2.33 1.45
C TRP A 21 13.97 1.59 0.43
N GLU A 22 15.28 1.78 0.48
CA GLU A 22 16.20 1.02 -0.38
C GLU A 22 16.11 -0.49 -0.10
N ASP A 23 15.96 -0.88 1.16
CA ASP A 23 15.85 -2.27 1.55
C ASP A 23 14.56 -2.93 1.07
N ILE A 24 13.42 -2.22 1.14
CA ILE A 24 12.17 -2.76 0.58
C ILE A 24 12.26 -2.91 -0.94
N GLN A 25 12.96 -1.99 -1.64
CA GLN A 25 13.19 -2.09 -3.08
C GLN A 25 14.12 -3.27 -3.44
N LYS A 26 15.19 -3.48 -2.67
CA LYS A 26 16.07 -4.66 -2.85
C LYS A 26 15.28 -5.96 -2.65
N ARG A 27 14.42 -6.02 -1.62
CA ARG A 27 13.53 -7.17 -1.41
C ARG A 27 12.58 -7.37 -2.58
N GLU A 28 11.90 -6.31 -3.05
CA GLU A 28 11.01 -6.37 -4.24
C GLU A 28 11.75 -6.98 -5.45
N ASN A 29 12.98 -6.54 -5.71
CA ASN A 29 13.79 -7.06 -6.82
C ASN A 29 14.20 -8.54 -6.64
N THR A 30 14.26 -9.02 -5.41
CA THR A 30 14.73 -10.39 -5.11
C THR A 30 13.59 -11.41 -5.18
N ILE A 31 12.44 -11.11 -4.56
CA ILE A 31 11.31 -12.05 -4.45
C ILE A 31 10.13 -11.71 -5.37
N GLY A 32 10.17 -10.55 -6.01
CA GLY A 32 9.09 -10.04 -6.84
C GLY A 32 8.02 -9.28 -6.03
N PRO A 33 7.28 -8.37 -6.69
CA PRO A 33 6.30 -7.50 -6.03
C PRO A 33 5.12 -8.26 -5.44
N ASP A 34 4.66 -9.34 -6.08
CA ASP A 34 3.47 -10.07 -5.63
C ASP A 34 3.76 -10.85 -4.33
N HIS A 35 4.93 -11.49 -4.24
CA HIS A 35 5.36 -12.16 -3.01
C HIS A 35 5.60 -11.17 -1.87
N LEU A 36 6.27 -10.05 -2.14
CA LEU A 36 6.49 -9.01 -1.14
C LEU A 36 5.17 -8.42 -0.62
N LEU A 37 4.18 -8.19 -1.51
CA LEU A 37 2.87 -7.72 -1.11
C LEU A 37 2.19 -8.72 -0.16
N ASN A 38 2.20 -10.01 -0.49
CA ASN A 38 1.62 -11.05 0.36
C ASN A 38 2.30 -11.12 1.74
N GLU A 39 3.64 -11.02 1.80
CA GLU A 39 4.34 -10.98 3.09
C GLU A 39 3.97 -9.78 3.95
N ILE A 40 3.78 -8.60 3.34
CA ILE A 40 3.45 -7.38 4.07
C ILE A 40 2.03 -7.47 4.63
N ILE A 41 1.05 -7.88 3.82
CA ILE A 41 -0.36 -7.94 4.26
C ILE A 41 -0.60 -8.98 5.36
N ASP A 42 0.26 -10.01 5.46
CA ASP A 42 0.18 -11.01 6.53
C ASP A 42 0.69 -10.47 7.88
N LYS A 43 1.38 -9.32 7.90
CA LYS A 43 1.83 -8.67 9.13
C LYS A 43 0.70 -7.88 9.79
N LYS A 44 0.64 -7.96 11.12
CA LYS A 44 -0.28 -7.14 11.93
C LYS A 44 0.04 -5.64 11.87
N ILE A 45 1.32 -5.30 11.81
CA ILE A 45 1.84 -3.93 11.88
C ILE A 45 2.89 -3.74 10.79
N TRP A 46 2.78 -2.63 10.06
CA TRP A 46 3.70 -2.27 8.99
C TRP A 46 4.59 -1.10 9.39
N SER A 47 5.82 -1.13 8.88
CA SER A 47 6.74 0.01 8.89
C SER A 47 6.26 1.11 7.94
N ASN A 48 6.81 2.32 8.10
CA ASN A 48 6.45 3.44 7.23
C ASN A 48 6.87 3.18 5.77
N ALA A 49 8.00 2.48 5.55
CA ALA A 49 8.45 2.08 4.22
C ALA A 49 7.46 1.11 3.56
N GLU A 50 6.95 0.14 4.31
CA GLU A 50 5.93 -0.80 3.83
C GLU A 50 4.61 -0.11 3.51
N LEU A 51 4.14 0.80 4.37
CA LEU A 51 2.93 1.60 4.11
C LEU A 51 3.04 2.37 2.79
N VAL A 52 4.13 3.11 2.60
CA VAL A 52 4.37 3.88 1.37
C VAL A 52 4.53 2.95 0.16
N TRP A 53 5.20 1.80 0.33
CA TRP A 53 5.38 0.84 -0.75
C TRP A 53 4.06 0.20 -1.19
N VAL A 54 3.19 -0.20 -0.25
CA VAL A 54 1.86 -0.74 -0.57
C VAL A 54 1.00 0.33 -1.25
N LEU A 55 1.03 1.58 -0.79
CA LEU A 55 0.34 2.69 -1.47
C LEU A 55 0.83 2.85 -2.92
N LYS A 56 2.15 2.82 -3.15
CA LYS A 56 2.73 2.86 -4.50
C LYS A 56 2.19 1.71 -5.37
N ARG A 57 2.07 0.49 -4.83
CA ARG A 57 1.50 -0.66 -5.54
C ARG A 57 0.02 -0.44 -5.88
N MET A 58 -0.77 0.06 -4.94
CA MET A 58 -2.18 0.36 -5.20
C MET A 58 -2.35 1.39 -6.33
N ILE A 59 -1.57 2.47 -6.28
CA ILE A 59 -1.56 3.50 -7.35
C ILE A 59 -1.19 2.89 -8.69
N PHE A 60 -0.23 1.96 -8.73
CA PHE A 60 0.13 1.26 -9.96
C PHE A 60 -1.04 0.43 -10.53
N TYR A 61 -1.70 -0.40 -9.72
CA TYR A 61 -2.84 -1.21 -10.19
C TYR A 61 -4.03 -0.35 -10.64
N TYR A 62 -4.39 0.67 -9.85
CA TYR A 62 -5.48 1.57 -10.20
C TYR A 62 -5.15 2.46 -11.41
N GLY A 63 -3.90 2.92 -11.54
CA GLY A 63 -3.43 3.76 -12.64
C GLY A 63 -3.29 3.01 -13.97
N LYS A 64 -2.93 1.72 -13.94
CA LYS A 64 -2.83 0.86 -15.13
C LYS A 64 -4.18 0.59 -15.79
N LYS A 65 -5.30 0.88 -15.11
CA LYS A 65 -6.67 0.47 -15.53
C LYS A 65 -6.75 -1.04 -15.79
N ASP A 66 -6.15 -1.83 -14.90
CA ASP A 66 -6.04 -3.29 -14.99
C ASP A 66 -7.39 -3.96 -15.32
N GLU A 67 -7.46 -4.70 -16.43
CA GLU A 67 -8.70 -5.34 -16.93
C GLU A 67 -9.31 -6.28 -15.90
N LEU A 68 -8.49 -6.97 -15.12
CA LEU A 68 -8.99 -7.87 -14.07
C LEU A 68 -9.65 -7.08 -12.95
N LEU A 69 -9.04 -5.95 -12.56
CA LEU A 69 -9.57 -5.08 -11.51
C LEU A 69 -10.89 -4.43 -11.94
N GLN A 70 -11.10 -4.16 -13.24
CA GLN A 70 -12.37 -3.68 -13.78
C GLN A 70 -13.54 -4.67 -13.58
N ARG A 71 -13.25 -5.96 -13.36
CA ARG A 71 -14.27 -6.97 -13.05
C ARG A 71 -14.70 -6.95 -11.58
N THR A 72 -14.00 -6.18 -10.75
CA THR A 72 -14.37 -6.02 -9.34
C THR A 72 -15.71 -5.30 -9.25
N PRO A 73 -16.67 -5.77 -8.41
CA PRO A 73 -17.92 -5.05 -8.19
C PRO A 73 -17.65 -3.60 -7.82
N THR A 74 -18.41 -2.68 -8.43
CA THR A 74 -18.22 -1.24 -8.27
C THR A 74 -18.22 -0.81 -6.80
N ASP A 75 -19.13 -1.35 -5.99
CA ASP A 75 -19.19 -1.07 -4.55
C ASP A 75 -17.91 -1.47 -3.82
N ARG A 76 -17.28 -2.58 -4.22
CA ARG A 76 -16.01 -3.03 -3.64
C ARG A 76 -14.87 -2.10 -4.03
N LEU A 77 -14.83 -1.63 -5.28
CA LEU A 77 -13.84 -0.63 -5.71
C LEU A 77 -13.99 0.67 -4.92
N PHE A 78 -15.23 1.17 -4.73
CA PHE A 78 -15.49 2.34 -3.91
C PHE A 78 -15.05 2.14 -2.46
N ASN A 79 -15.35 0.99 -1.85
CA ASN A 79 -14.92 0.68 -0.49
C ASN A 79 -13.39 0.65 -0.36
N ASN A 80 -12.69 0.00 -1.30
CA ASN A 80 -11.22 -0.01 -1.30
C ASN A 80 -10.66 1.43 -1.36
N MET A 81 -11.24 2.29 -2.22
CA MET A 81 -10.81 3.69 -2.34
C MET A 81 -11.09 4.49 -1.06
N VAL A 82 -12.25 4.29 -0.43
CA VAL A 82 -12.58 4.91 0.86
C VAL A 82 -11.58 4.49 1.95
N ASP A 83 -11.24 3.20 2.01
CA ASP A 83 -10.26 2.68 2.98
C ASP A 83 -8.86 3.25 2.74
N VAL A 84 -8.45 3.43 1.47
CA VAL A 84 -7.18 4.10 1.12
C VAL A 84 -7.21 5.57 1.54
N LEU A 85 -8.25 6.33 1.19
CA LEU A 85 -8.37 7.74 1.55
C LEU A 85 -8.40 7.94 3.07
N ARG A 86 -9.09 7.06 3.79
CA ARG A 86 -9.13 7.08 5.26
C ARG A 86 -7.76 6.78 5.86
N SER A 87 -7.06 5.79 5.33
CA SER A 87 -5.70 5.44 5.76
C SER A 87 -4.74 6.60 5.49
N PHE A 88 -4.83 7.23 4.31
CA PHE A 88 -4.04 8.40 3.95
C PHE A 88 -4.34 9.59 4.85
N PHE A 89 -5.61 9.87 5.13
CA PHE A 89 -6.00 10.93 6.06
C PHE A 89 -5.41 10.71 7.45
N LEU A 90 -5.50 9.50 8.02
CA LEU A 90 -4.95 9.19 9.34
C LEU A 90 -3.42 9.26 9.40
N VAL A 91 -2.73 8.93 8.29
CA VAL A 91 -1.28 9.09 8.17
C VAL A 91 -0.89 10.56 8.05
N PHE A 92 -1.61 11.35 7.25
CA PHE A 92 -1.31 12.75 6.99
C PHE A 92 -1.69 13.68 8.15
N ASP A 93 -2.82 13.41 8.83
CA ASP A 93 -3.29 14.14 10.01
C ASP A 93 -2.32 13.99 11.20
N ARG A 94 -1.44 12.98 11.15
CA ARG A 94 -0.41 12.75 12.18
C ARG A 94 0.98 13.13 11.70
N LEU A 95 1.28 14.40 11.91
CA LEU A 95 2.66 14.89 12.10
C LEU A 95 3.26 14.45 13.45
N ASP A 96 2.65 13.49 14.16
CA ASP A 96 3.08 13.01 15.47
C ASP A 96 3.85 11.67 15.35
N PRO A 97 5.14 11.64 15.74
CA PRO A 97 6.06 10.51 15.48
C PRO A 97 5.68 9.18 16.16
N ASN A 98 4.68 9.14 17.04
CA ASN A 98 4.22 7.91 17.71
C ASN A 98 2.78 7.58 17.34
N LEU A 99 2.59 7.05 16.13
CA LEU A 99 1.38 6.31 15.77
C LEU A 99 1.22 5.14 16.74
N ASP A 100 0.38 5.30 17.77
CA ASP A 100 0.00 4.23 18.70
C ASP A 100 -0.31 2.94 17.92
N ASP A 101 0.18 1.81 18.42
CA ASP A 101 0.14 0.51 17.74
C ASP A 101 -1.28 0.12 17.36
N ASN A 102 -2.28 0.57 18.11
CA ASN A 102 -3.69 0.36 17.80
C ASN A 102 -4.12 1.05 16.50
N ILE A 103 -3.69 2.29 16.28
CA ILE A 103 -4.06 3.08 15.10
C ILE A 103 -3.24 2.61 13.91
N ARG A 104 -1.96 2.27 14.12
CA ARG A 104 -1.15 1.63 13.09
C ARG A 104 -1.76 0.30 12.65
N SER A 105 -2.16 -0.55 13.59
CA SER A 105 -2.83 -1.82 13.29
C SER A 105 -4.16 -1.61 12.56
N TYR A 106 -4.92 -0.58 12.94
CA TYR A 106 -6.15 -0.21 12.22
C TYR A 106 -5.87 0.20 10.76
N ILE A 107 -4.86 1.05 10.53
CA ILE A 107 -4.43 1.46 9.19
C ILE A 107 -3.99 0.23 8.37
N CYS A 108 -3.14 -0.63 8.94
CA CYS A 108 -2.70 -1.86 8.28
C CYS A 108 -3.87 -2.77 7.91
N SER A 109 -4.86 -2.91 8.78
CA SER A 109 -6.07 -3.70 8.49
C SER A 109 -6.88 -3.11 7.34
N LYS A 110 -7.12 -1.79 7.34
CA LYS A 110 -7.87 -1.12 6.25
C LYS A 110 -7.12 -1.16 4.93
N MET A 111 -5.83 -0.93 4.96
CA MET A 111 -5.00 -1.07 3.78
C MET A 111 -4.97 -2.51 3.26
N THR A 112 -4.89 -3.52 4.13
CA THR A 112 -4.98 -4.93 3.73
C THR A 112 -6.28 -5.20 2.99
N ASP A 113 -7.42 -4.78 3.54
CA ASP A 113 -8.73 -4.96 2.90
C ASP A 113 -8.80 -4.26 1.54
N ALA A 114 -8.18 -3.09 1.41
CA ALA A 114 -8.11 -2.33 0.16
C ALA A 114 -7.21 -2.96 -0.91
N THR A 115 -6.29 -3.88 -0.55
CA THR A 115 -5.51 -4.65 -1.53
C THR A 115 -6.32 -5.73 -2.25
N TRP A 116 -7.59 -5.91 -1.90
CA TRP A 116 -8.46 -6.89 -2.55
C TRP A 116 -8.57 -6.61 -4.07
N GLY A 117 -8.28 -7.62 -4.88
CA GLY A 117 -8.17 -7.52 -6.35
C GLY A 117 -6.73 -7.36 -6.86
N MET A 118 -5.76 -7.17 -5.96
CA MET A 118 -4.33 -7.03 -6.29
C MET A 118 -3.52 -8.26 -5.88
N THR A 119 -3.92 -8.95 -4.82
CA THR A 119 -3.23 -10.17 -4.35
C THR A 119 -3.58 -11.37 -5.23
N SER A 120 -2.63 -12.29 -5.42
CA SER A 120 -2.81 -13.50 -6.26
C SER A 120 -4.09 -14.25 -5.89
N ARG A 121 -4.33 -14.45 -4.59
CA ARG A 121 -5.55 -15.09 -4.07
C ARG A 121 -6.82 -14.39 -4.55
N THR A 122 -6.92 -13.07 -4.37
CA THR A 122 -8.13 -12.31 -4.75
C THR A 122 -8.29 -12.18 -6.26
N ARG A 123 -7.19 -12.17 -7.01
CA ARG A 123 -7.19 -12.17 -8.47
C ARG A 123 -7.70 -13.50 -9.04
N GLU A 124 -7.33 -14.63 -8.44
CA GLU A 124 -7.93 -15.93 -8.77
C GLU A 124 -9.45 -15.95 -8.57
N TYR A 125 -9.97 -15.25 -7.55
CA TYR A 125 -11.42 -15.08 -7.39
C TYR A 125 -12.03 -14.27 -8.53
N LEU A 126 -11.39 -13.17 -8.95
CA LEU A 126 -11.87 -12.35 -10.08
C LEU A 126 -11.89 -13.12 -11.41
N HIS A 127 -10.96 -14.06 -11.61
CA HIS A 127 -11.00 -14.96 -12.76
C HIS A 127 -12.23 -15.88 -12.77
N LYS A 128 -12.83 -16.18 -11.61
CA LYS A 128 -14.03 -17.03 -11.50
C LYS A 128 -15.34 -16.29 -11.75
N PHE A 129 -15.33 -14.95 -11.77
CA PHE A 129 -16.51 -14.15 -12.11
C PHE A 129 -16.86 -14.16 -13.61
N ASP A 130 -16.08 -14.85 -14.46
CA ASP A 130 -16.36 -15.07 -15.89
C ASP A 130 -17.41 -16.20 -16.15
N LYS A 131 -18.52 -16.20 -15.41
CA LYS A 131 -19.69 -17.04 -15.71
C LYS A 131 -20.99 -16.25 -15.63
#